data_AF-K8E3G3-F1
#
_entry.id   AF-K8E3G3-F1
#
_cell.length_a   1.000
_cell.length_b   1.000
_cell.length_c   1.000
_cell.angle_alpha   90.00
_cell.angle_beta   90.00
_cell.angle_gamma   90.00
#
_symmetry.space_group_name_H-M   'P 1'
#
loop_
_entity.id
_entity.type
_entity.pdbx_description
1 polymer ?
#
loop_
_entity_poly.entity_id
_entity_poly.type
_entity_poly.pdbx_seq_one_letter_code
_entity_poly.pdbx_strand_id
1 'polypeptide(L)'
;MSLDKQEFINNKFMEYTKEIFSNVFYDEIHLNEEKYSNDVAGMGAFKLFYYLPSKDYQIVFEYERLLFTIKIKNNENFSNFL
;
A
#
# COMPACT_ATOMS: atom_id res chain seq x y z
N MET A 1 15.44 -20.24 -5.76
CA MET A 1 15.93 -19.32 -4.72
C MET A 1 14.86 -18.28 -4.50
N SER A 2 14.26 -18.21 -3.31
CA SER A 2 13.39 -17.08 -2.94
C SER A 2 14.30 -15.86 -2.78
N LEU A 3 14.25 -14.93 -3.73
CA LEU A 3 14.97 -13.66 -3.63
C LEU A 3 14.53 -12.96 -2.34
N ASP A 4 15.51 -12.42 -1.62
CA ASP A 4 15.28 -11.84 -0.30
C ASP A 4 14.36 -10.61 -0.44
N LYS A 5 13.44 -10.40 0.52
CA LYS A 5 12.41 -9.33 0.48
C LYS A 5 12.98 -7.94 0.13
N GLN A 6 14.26 -7.74 0.40
CA GLN A 6 14.97 -6.48 0.31
C GLN A 6 15.39 -6.09 -1.12
N GLU A 7 15.46 -7.02 -2.08
CA GLU A 7 15.98 -6.70 -3.42
C GLU A 7 14.99 -5.92 -4.29
N PHE A 8 13.68 -6.05 -4.04
CA PHE A 8 12.64 -5.44 -4.90
C PHE A 8 11.81 -4.36 -4.20
N ILE A 9 11.75 -4.37 -2.87
CA ILE A 9 10.98 -3.40 -2.09
C ILE A 9 11.94 -2.51 -1.31
N ASN A 10 11.83 -1.21 -1.57
CA ASN A 10 12.50 -0.21 -0.76
C ASN A 10 11.75 -0.06 0.57
N ASN A 11 12.14 -0.82 1.58
CA ASN A 11 11.52 -0.77 2.91
C ASN A 11 11.52 0.64 3.52
N LYS A 12 12.55 1.45 3.24
CA LYS A 12 12.58 2.86 3.68
C LYS A 12 11.45 3.67 3.03
N PHE A 13 11.17 3.42 1.76
CA PHE A 13 10.05 4.05 1.06
C PHE A 13 8.70 3.59 1.62
N MET A 14 8.57 2.33 2.05
CA MET A 14 7.34 1.83 2.67
C MET A 14 7.09 2.46 4.04
N GLU A 15 8.11 2.51 4.90
CA GLU A 15 8.00 3.17 6.21
C GLU A 15 7.71 4.67 6.03
N TYR A 16 8.42 5.34 5.11
CA TYR A 16 8.12 6.73 4.75
C TYR A 16 6.67 6.91 4.28
N THR A 17 6.14 5.99 3.47
CA THR A 17 4.75 6.07 2.99
C THR A 17 3.76 5.93 4.15
N LYS A 18 4.01 5.00 5.09
CA LYS A 18 3.18 4.85 6.29
C LYS A 18 3.17 6.12 7.13
N GLU A 19 4.34 6.72 7.37
CA GLU A 19 4.47 7.99 8.09
C GLU A 19 3.73 9.13 7.39
N ILE A 20 3.87 9.26 6.08
CA ILE A 20 3.16 10.30 5.30
C ILE A 20 1.65 10.11 5.39
N PHE A 21 1.15 8.89 5.25
CA PHE A 21 -0.29 8.63 5.35
C PHE A 21 -0.83 8.97 6.74
N SER A 22 -0.12 8.57 7.80
CA SER A 22 -0.47 8.96 9.17
C SER A 22 -0.43 10.47 9.38
N ASN A 23 0.51 11.19 8.74
CA ASN A 23 0.58 12.65 8.87
C ASN A 23 -0.50 13.40 8.08
N VAL A 24 -0.91 12.87 6.92
CA VAL A 24 -1.91 13.50 6.05
C VAL A 24 -3.33 13.28 6.58
N PHE A 25 -3.60 12.08 7.08
CA PHE A 25 -4.94 11.69 7.56
C PHE A 25 -5.05 11.68 9.10
N TYR A 26 -3.97 11.97 9.82
CA TYR A 26 -3.92 12.00 11.28
C TYR A 26 -4.48 10.70 11.89
N ASP A 27 -5.30 10.83 12.93
CA ASP A 27 -5.92 9.70 13.63
C ASP A 27 -7.10 9.07 12.86
N GLU A 28 -7.46 9.60 11.68
CA GLU A 28 -8.59 9.09 10.91
C GLU A 28 -8.25 7.85 10.07
N ILE A 29 -6.97 7.53 9.88
CA ILE A 29 -6.51 6.41 9.06
C ILE A 29 -5.91 5.28 9.89
N HIS A 30 -6.33 4.05 9.63
CA HIS A 30 -5.78 2.86 10.27
C HIS A 30 -5.24 1.89 9.23
N LEU A 31 -3.98 1.49 9.39
CA LEU A 31 -3.41 0.39 8.62
C LEU A 31 -4.02 -0.93 9.10
N ASN A 32 -4.81 -1.57 8.24
CA ASN A 32 -5.52 -2.81 8.55
C ASN A 32 -4.74 -4.05 8.12
N GLU A 33 -4.09 -4.00 6.96
CA GLU A 33 -3.38 -5.15 6.41
C GLU A 33 -2.16 -4.72 5.57
N GLU A 34 -1.10 -5.53 5.64
CA GLU A 34 0.06 -5.43 4.75
C GLU A 34 0.17 -6.74 3.95
N LYS A 35 0.22 -6.66 2.62
CA LYS A 35 0.45 -7.83 1.76
C LYS A 35 1.76 -7.72 1.00
N TYR A 36 2.49 -8.81 1.01
CA TYR A 36 3.67 -9.02 0.19
C TYR A 36 3.45 -10.23 -0.72
N SER A 37 3.75 -10.08 -2.01
CA SER A 37 3.84 -11.20 -2.95
C SER A 37 5.12 -11.07 -3.76
N ASN A 38 5.77 -12.21 -4.02
CA ASN A 38 6.91 -12.31 -4.93
C ASN A 38 6.59 -13.30 -6.08
N ASP A 39 5.30 -13.52 -6.35
CA ASP A 39 4.85 -14.63 -7.20
C ASP A 39 5.00 -14.32 -8.70
N VAL A 40 5.20 -13.05 -9.08
CA VAL A 40 5.28 -12.62 -10.48
C VAL A 40 6.74 -12.37 -10.88
N ALA A 41 7.39 -13.38 -11.45
CA ALA A 41 8.66 -13.23 -12.18
C ALA A 41 9.80 -12.51 -11.41
N GLY A 42 9.85 -12.67 -10.08
CA GLY A 42 10.84 -12.02 -9.22
C GLY A 42 10.56 -10.55 -8.94
N MET A 43 9.40 -10.01 -9.31
CA MET A 43 9.03 -8.62 -9.04
C MET A 43 8.17 -8.59 -7.79
N GLY A 44 8.78 -8.17 -6.67
CA GLY A 44 8.06 -7.98 -5.41
C GLY A 44 6.92 -6.97 -5.57
N ALA A 45 5.72 -7.37 -5.16
CA ALA A 45 4.55 -6.52 -5.02
C ALA A 45 4.28 -6.29 -3.53
N PHE A 46 4.01 -5.04 -3.17
CA PHE A 46 3.65 -4.64 -1.82
C PHE A 46 2.34 -3.89 -1.82
N LYS A 47 1.47 -4.18 -0.84
CA LYS A 47 0.19 -3.49 -0.69
C LYS A 47 -0.05 -3.13 0.77
N LEU A 48 -0.42 -1.89 1.01
CA LEU A 48 -0.90 -1.38 2.30
C LEU A 48 -2.39 -1.10 2.19
N PHE A 49 -3.18 -1.69 3.07
CA PHE A 49 -4.62 -1.52 3.13
C PHE A 49 -4.98 -0.66 4.33
N TYR A 50 -5.37 0.57 4.06
CA TYR A 50 -5.79 1.53 5.07
C TYR A 50 -7.30 1.66 5.09
N TYR A 51 -7.87 1.79 6.29
CA TYR A 51 -9.29 2.03 6.49
C TYR A 51 -9.49 3.38 7.16
N LEU A 52 -10.49 4.15 6.70
CA LEU A 52 -10.91 5.38 7.34
C LEU A 52 -12.33 5.22 7.91
N PRO A 53 -12.46 5.02 9.24
CA PRO A 53 -13.75 4.77 9.89
C PRO A 53 -14.76 5.91 9.71
N SER A 54 -14.27 7.15 9.61
CA SER A 54 -15.09 8.36 9.49
C SER A 54 -15.83 8.47 8.14
N LYS A 55 -15.41 7.71 7.13
CA LYS A 55 -15.85 7.91 5.73
C LYS A 55 -16.22 6.62 4.99
N ASP A 56 -16.06 5.47 5.66
CA ASP A 56 -16.34 4.14 5.12
C ASP A 56 -15.67 3.86 3.76
N TYR A 57 -14.43 4.37 3.60
CA TYR A 57 -13.58 4.06 2.45
C TYR A 57 -12.29 3.38 2.88
N GLN A 58 -11.78 2.52 2.00
CA GLN A 58 -10.47 1.90 2.10
C GLN A 58 -9.51 2.58 1.12
N ILE A 59 -8.34 2.99 1.58
CA ILE A 59 -7.24 3.40 0.72
C ILE A 59 -6.28 2.21 0.57
N VAL A 60 -6.00 1.82 -0.66
CA VAL A 60 -4.99 0.79 -0.97
C VAL A 60 -3.81 1.47 -1.64
N PHE A 61 -2.67 1.46 -0.99
CA PHE A 61 -1.40 1.83 -1.61
C PHE A 61 -0.75 0.56 -2.15
N GLU A 62 -0.48 0.52 -3.45
CA GLU A 62 0.21 -0.59 -4.11
C GLU A 62 1.56 -0.10 -4.62
N TYR A 63 2.62 -0.87 -4.39
CA TYR A 63 3.96 -0.63 -4.92
C TYR A 63 4.45 -1.88 -5.64
N GLU A 64 4.72 -1.74 -6.93
CA GLU A 64 5.20 -2.81 -7.80
C GLU A 64 6.11 -2.19 -8.87
N ARG A 65 7.25 -2.82 -9.18
CA ARG A 65 8.14 -2.39 -10.30
C ARG A 65 8.55 -0.91 -10.25
N LEU A 66 8.84 -0.37 -9.06
CA LEU A 66 9.16 1.06 -8.83
C LEU A 66 8.01 2.03 -9.16
N LEU A 67 6.81 1.52 -9.43
CA LEU A 67 5.60 2.30 -9.61
C LEU A 67 4.75 2.16 -8.35
N PHE A 68 4.06 3.23 -8.00
CA PHE A 68 3.04 3.18 -6.96
C PHE A 68 1.67 3.53 -7.55
N THR A 69 0.63 3.06 -6.89
CA THR A 69 -0.75 3.38 -7.21
C THR A 69 -1.51 3.56 -5.90
N ILE A 70 -2.32 4.61 -5.83
CA ILE A 70 -3.24 4.81 -4.72
C ILE A 70 -4.65 4.51 -5.23
N LYS A 71 -5.33 3.58 -4.57
CA LYS A 71 -6.73 3.24 -4.88
C LYS A 71 -7.61 3.66 -3.73
N ILE A 72 -8.68 4.40 -4.00
CA ILE A 72 -9.73 4.69 -3.01
C ILE A 72 -10.90 3.78 -3.35
N LYS A 73 -11.30 2.93 -2.40
CA LYS A 73 -12.40 1.97 -2.52
C LYS A 73 -13.51 2.35 -1.57
N ASN A 74 -14.75 2.30 -2.04
CA ASN A 74 -15.95 2.37 -1.21
C ASN A 74 -16.91 1.30 -1.72
N ASN A 75 -17.13 0.25 -0.92
CA ASN A 75 -17.82 -0.97 -1.34
C ASN A 75 -17.18 -1.59 -2.61
N GLU A 76 -17.96 -1.81 -3.67
CA GLU A 76 -17.46 -2.36 -4.95
C GLU A 76 -16.89 -1.29 -5.89
N ASN A 77 -17.06 0.00 -5.58
CA ASN A 77 -16.56 1.10 -6.41
C ASN A 77 -15.12 1.45 -6.05
N PHE A 78 -14.31 1.76 -7.05
CA PHE A 78 -12.93 2.22 -6.84
C PHE A 78 -12.52 3.31 -7.82
N SER A 79 -11.62 4.17 -7.37
CA SER A 79 -10.89 5.15 -8.20
C SER A 79 -9.39 4.96 -8.00
N ASN A 80 -8.62 5.06 -9.08
CA ASN A 80 -7.18 4.85 -9.09
C ASN A 80 -6.45 6.16 -9.40
N PHE A 81 -5.37 6.41 -8.69
CA PHE A 81 -4.42 7.50 -8.92
C PHE A 81 -3.05 6.89 -9.20
N LEU A 82 -2.50 7.22 -10.37
CA LEU A 82 -1.21 6.73 -10.89
C LEU A 82 -0.17 7.84 -10.84
#